data_AF-A0A0N4X7E5-F1
#
_entry.id   AF-A0A0N4X7E5-F1
#
_cell.length_a   1.000
_cell.length_b   1.000
_cell.length_c   1.000
_cell.angle_alpha   90.00
_cell.angle_beta   90.00
_cell.angle_gamma   90.00
#
_symmetry.space_group_name_H-M   'P 1'
#
loop_
_entity.id
_entity.type
_entity.pdbx_description
1 polymer ?
#
loop_
_entity_poly.entity_id
_entity_poly.type
_entity_poly.pdbx_seq_one_letter_code
_entity_poly.pdbx_strand_id
1 'polypeptide(L)'
;MLRLVVFVGVVAFSWASVRQAATSDEQAQVIVVTYFDFDADMNSSYLEIVRSTVEDLEETYNVLYNPKQIDVKAANIDGSFAAVYTVRGVDCNKVSTASLPL
;
A
#
# COMPACT_ATOMS: atom_id res chain seq x y z
N MET A 1 -9.32 20.16 5.20
CA MET A 1 -9.56 19.37 3.97
C MET A 1 -8.21 18.80 3.52
N LEU A 2 -7.93 17.54 3.86
CA LEU A 2 -6.66 16.86 3.56
C LEU A 2 -6.77 16.26 2.14
N ARG A 3 -5.93 16.70 1.19
CA ARG A 3 -5.97 16.23 -0.21
C ARG A 3 -4.96 15.11 -0.43
N LEU A 4 -5.31 13.86 -0.13
CA LEU A 4 -4.42 12.70 -0.32
C LEU A 4 -3.91 12.63 -1.78
N VAL A 5 -2.60 12.67 -2.00
CA VAL A 5 -1.99 12.46 -3.33
C VAL A 5 -1.41 11.04 -3.36
N VAL A 6 -2.05 10.14 -4.10
CA VAL A 6 -1.62 8.74 -4.23
C VAL A 6 -0.67 8.62 -5.42
N PHE A 7 0.61 8.39 -5.16
CA PHE A 7 1.59 8.05 -6.20
C PHE A 7 1.67 6.52 -6.31
N VAL A 8 1.02 5.93 -7.33
CA VAL A 8 1.16 4.51 -7.65
C VAL A 8 2.46 4.31 -8.44
N GLY A 9 3.57 4.07 -7.75
CA GLY A 9 4.85 3.73 -8.37
C GLY A 9 4.97 2.22 -8.62
N VAL A 10 4.83 1.77 -9.87
CA VAL A 10 5.15 0.38 -10.27
C VAL A 10 6.63 0.28 -10.55
N VAL A 11 7.41 -0.27 -9.60
CA VAL A 11 8.84 -0.55 -9.83
C VAL A 11 9.00 -2.00 -10.27
N ALA A 12 9.07 -2.23 -11.59
CA ALA A 12 9.40 -3.53 -12.16
C ALA A 12 10.93 -3.76 -12.12
N PHE A 13 11.41 -4.48 -11.12
CA PHE A 13 12.81 -4.97 -11.12
C PHE A 13 12.93 -6.15 -12.11
N SER A 14 13.33 -5.87 -13.36
CA SER A 14 13.76 -6.91 -14.30
C SER A 14 15.16 -7.41 -13.94
N TRP A 15 15.26 -8.62 -13.40
CA TRP A 15 16.51 -9.37 -13.32
C TRP A 15 16.35 -10.69 -14.07
N ALA A 16 17.21 -10.90 -15.07
CA ALA A 16 17.23 -12.11 -15.87
C ALA A 16 17.75 -13.31 -15.06
N SER A 17 17.03 -14.43 -15.19
CA SER A 17 17.52 -15.81 -15.11
C SER A 17 17.98 -16.37 -13.76
N VAL A 18 17.04 -16.92 -12.98
CA VAL A 18 17.21 -18.22 -12.30
C VAL A 18 15.88 -18.98 -12.37
N ARG A 19 15.86 -20.14 -13.03
CA ARG A 19 14.77 -21.10 -12.89
C ARG A 19 14.87 -21.73 -11.50
N GLN A 20 14.12 -21.21 -10.55
CA GLN A 20 13.78 -21.93 -9.33
C GLN A 20 12.26 -22.12 -9.37
N ALA A 21 11.82 -23.38 -9.31
CA ALA A 21 10.44 -23.69 -8.98
C ALA A 21 10.16 -23.10 -7.59
N ALA A 22 9.56 -21.91 -7.55
CA ALA A 22 9.07 -21.26 -6.35
C ALA A 22 7.61 -20.94 -6.62
N THR A 23 6.72 -21.51 -5.83
CA THR A 23 5.35 -21.03 -5.66
C THR A 23 5.43 -19.51 -5.44
N SER A 24 5.10 -18.74 -6.47
CA SER A 24 5.22 -17.29 -6.42
C SER A 24 4.11 -16.75 -5.53
N ASP A 25 4.42 -16.50 -4.26
CA ASP A 25 3.65 -15.59 -3.43
C ASP A 25 3.78 -14.19 -4.03
N GLU A 26 2.97 -13.95 -5.06
CA GLU A 26 2.83 -12.65 -5.70
C GLU A 26 2.37 -11.64 -4.63
N GLN A 27 3.09 -10.53 -4.57
CA GLN A 27 2.91 -9.47 -3.58
C GLN A 27 2.80 -8.13 -4.28
N ALA A 28 1.81 -7.33 -3.89
CA ALA A 28 1.67 -5.94 -4.30
C ALA A 28 2.06 -5.02 -3.15
N GLN A 29 2.75 -3.93 -3.46
CA GLN A 29 3.01 -2.84 -2.51
C GLN A 29 2.23 -1.60 -2.92
N VAL A 30 1.54 -1.01 -1.94
CA VAL A 30 0.86 0.28 -2.07
C VAL A 30 1.48 1.23 -1.05
N ILE A 31 1.93 2.38 -1.52
CA ILE A 31 2.57 3.39 -0.67
C ILE A 31 1.63 4.59 -0.59
N VAL A 32 1.16 4.88 0.62
CA VAL A 32 0.34 6.05 0.93
C VAL A 32 1.24 7.08 1.57
N VAL A 33 1.68 8.08 0.80
CA VAL A 33 2.45 9.22 1.31
C VAL A 33 1.48 10.27 1.87
N THR A 34 1.75 10.76 3.07
CA THR A 34 0.93 11.77 3.74
C THR A 34 1.63 13.13 3.75
N TYR A 35 0.93 14.16 4.23
CA TYR A 35 1.52 15.48 4.48
C TYR A 35 2.14 15.62 5.88
N PHE A 36 2.11 14.57 6.69
CA PHE A 36 2.73 14.62 8.01
C PHE A 36 4.24 14.51 7.84
N ASP A 37 4.98 15.34 8.58
CA ASP A 37 6.42 15.15 8.71
C ASP A 37 6.68 13.80 9.38
N PHE A 38 7.73 13.12 8.95
CA PHE A 38 8.10 11.85 9.55
C PHE A 38 8.61 12.08 10.98
N ASP A 39 7.89 11.49 11.94
CA ASP A 39 8.27 11.40 13.34
C ASP A 39 8.12 9.95 13.80
N ALA A 40 9.25 9.33 14.16
CA ALA A 40 9.29 7.92 14.53
C ALA A 40 8.47 7.61 15.79
N ASP A 41 8.35 8.57 16.71
CA ASP A 41 7.59 8.42 17.95
C ASP A 41 6.07 8.46 17.68
N MET A 42 5.67 9.09 16.58
CA MET A 42 4.28 9.22 16.15
C MET A 42 3.83 8.14 15.17
N ASN A 43 4.73 7.24 14.75
CA ASN A 43 4.44 6.21 13.74
C ASN A 43 3.16 5.40 14.03
N SER A 44 2.96 4.98 15.28
CA SER A 44 1.76 4.20 15.65
C SER A 44 0.47 5.01 15.43
N SER A 45 0.47 6.27 15.87
CA SER A 45 -0.70 7.15 15.72
C SER A 45 -0.95 7.51 14.26
N TYR A 46 0.09 7.77 13.48
CA TYR A 46 -0.05 8.07 12.05
C TYR A 46 -0.50 6.86 11.25
N LEU A 47 -0.01 5.65 11.58
CA LEU A 47 -0.50 4.41 10.98
C LEU A 47 -1.99 4.19 11.28
N GLU A 48 -2.44 4.47 12.50
CA GLU A 48 -3.86 4.36 12.88
C GLU A 48 -4.75 5.33 12.08
N ILE A 49 -4.31 6.58 11.91
CA ILE A 49 -5.03 7.58 11.10
C ILE A 49 -5.15 7.13 9.63
N VAL A 50 -4.04 6.69 9.03
CA VAL A 50 -4.05 6.22 7.64
C VAL A 50 -4.93 4.98 7.52
N ARG A 51 -4.85 4.05 8.47
CA ARG A 51 -5.68 2.84 8.50
C ARG A 51 -7.16 3.17 8.58
N SER A 52 -7.58 4.04 9.49
CA SER A 52 -9.00 4.45 9.60
C SER A 52 -9.50 5.08 8.29
N THR A 53 -8.67 5.91 7.65
CA THR A 53 -9.03 6.51 6.35
C THR A 53 -9.18 5.46 5.24
N VAL A 54 -8.32 4.44 5.25
CA VAL A 54 -8.40 3.32 4.29
C VAL A 54 -9.64 2.46 4.57
N GLU A 55 -9.95 2.15 5.82
CA GLU A 55 -11.15 1.39 6.22
C GLU A 55 -12.44 2.11 5.78
N ASP A 56 -12.53 3.43 5.96
CA ASP A 56 -13.67 4.23 5.49
C ASP A 56 -13.87 4.16 3.95
N LEU A 57 -12.76 4.15 3.19
CA LEU A 57 -12.80 4.01 1.74
C LEU A 57 -13.21 2.59 1.33
N GLU A 58 -12.71 1.57 2.01
CA GLU A 58 -13.05 0.17 1.77
C GLU A 58 -14.55 -0.09 1.97
N GLU A 59 -15.14 0.46 3.04
CA GLU A 59 -16.58 0.43 3.27
C GLU A 59 -17.36 1.15 2.16
N THR A 60 -16.90 2.34 1.77
CA THR A 60 -17.56 3.15 0.73
C THR A 60 -17.59 2.43 -0.64
N TYR A 61 -16.53 1.72 -0.98
CA TYR A 61 -16.39 1.04 -2.27
C TYR A 61 -16.70 -0.48 -2.21
N ASN A 62 -17.18 -0.97 -1.06
CA ASN A 62 -17.51 -2.39 -0.82
C ASN A 62 -16.35 -3.34 -1.19
N VAL A 63 -15.13 -2.95 -0.83
CA VAL A 63 -13.91 -3.73 -1.09
C VAL A 63 -13.75 -4.77 0.00
N LEU A 64 -13.79 -6.05 -0.37
CA LEU A 64 -13.56 -7.17 0.55
C LEU A 64 -12.14 -7.70 0.37
N TYR A 65 -11.35 -7.72 1.45
CA TYR A 65 -10.02 -8.31 1.49
C TYR A 65 -9.81 -9.11 2.77
N ASN A 66 -8.79 -9.97 2.76
CA ASN A 66 -8.37 -10.69 3.96
C ASN A 66 -7.27 -9.89 4.68
N PRO A 67 -7.54 -9.32 5.88
CA PRO A 67 -6.56 -8.49 6.58
C PRO A 67 -5.30 -9.26 6.97
N LYS A 68 -5.35 -10.60 7.08
CA LYS A 68 -4.16 -11.43 7.36
C LYS A 68 -3.14 -11.45 6.21
N GLN A 69 -3.55 -10.99 5.03
CA GLN A 69 -2.68 -10.89 3.86
C GLN A 69 -2.04 -9.51 3.71
N ILE A 70 -2.35 -8.57 4.61
CA ILE A 70 -1.83 -7.21 4.57
C ILE A 70 -0.85 -6.99 5.73
N ASP A 71 0.37 -6.58 5.40
CA ASP A 71 1.37 -6.06 6.34
C ASP A 71 1.51 -4.56 6.10
N VAL A 72 1.41 -3.74 7.15
CA VAL A 72 1.51 -2.27 7.03
C VAL A 72 2.67 -1.76 7.86
N LYS A 73 3.53 -0.93 7.27
CA LYS A 73 4.69 -0.34 7.94
C LYS A 73 4.79 1.15 7.68
N ALA A 74 5.27 1.88 8.68
CA ALA A 74 5.66 3.26 8.52
C ALA A 74 6.99 3.35 7.74
N ALA A 75 7.09 4.35 6.87
CA ALA A 75 8.30 4.70 6.14
C ALA A 75 8.46 6.22 6.11
N ASN A 76 9.72 6.66 6.03
CA ASN A 76 10.06 8.04 5.72
C ASN A 76 10.33 8.14 4.22
N ILE A 77 9.51 8.90 3.51
CA ILE A 77 9.69 9.20 2.09
C ILE A 77 9.89 10.70 1.96
N ASP A 78 11.10 11.12 1.63
CA ASP A 78 11.47 12.53 1.43
C ASP A 78 11.11 13.47 2.60
N GLY A 79 11.19 12.97 3.84
CA GLY A 79 10.85 13.72 5.05
C GLY A 79 9.40 13.60 5.48
N SER A 80 8.54 13.01 4.66
CA SER A 80 7.13 12.77 4.95
C SER A 80 6.89 11.36 5.48
N PHE A 81 5.91 11.24 6.37
CA PHE A 81 5.38 9.96 6.81
C PHE A 81 4.62 9.29 5.66
N ALA A 82 4.94 8.02 5.42
CA ALA A 82 4.24 7.16 4.49
C ALA A 82 3.86 5.83 5.15
N ALA A 83 2.68 5.31 4.82
CA ALA A 83 2.26 3.96 5.16
C ALA A 83 2.46 3.04 3.94
N VAL A 84 3.26 1.99 4.12
CA VAL A 84 3.56 0.98 3.10
C VAL A 84 2.74 -0.26 3.38
N TYR A 85 1.75 -0.52 2.54
CA TYR A 85 0.90 -1.70 2.56
C TYR A 85 1.51 -2.77 1.66
N THR A 86 1.82 -3.93 2.22
CA THR A 86 2.26 -5.12 1.48
C THR A 86 1.12 -6.13 1.48
N VAL A 87 0.50 -6.32 0.33
CA VAL A 87 -0.61 -7.25 0.12
C VAL A 87 -0.06 -8.54 -0.49
N ARG A 88 -0.27 -9.68 0.18
CA ARG A 88 0.19 -11.01 -0.27
C ARG A 88 -0.94 -11.81 -0.93
N GLY A 89 -0.57 -12.71 -1.84
CA GLY A 89 -1.54 -13.60 -2.49
C GLY A 89 -2.41 -12.89 -3.54
N VAL A 90 -1.91 -11.78 -4.08
CA VAL A 90 -2.55 -11.07 -5.20
C VAL A 90 -2.17 -11.77 -6.51
N ASP A 91 -3.10 -11.86 -7.46
CA ASP A 91 -2.78 -12.27 -8.84
C ASP A 91 -2.42 -11.01 -9.64
N CYS A 92 -1.13 -10.71 -9.72
CA CYS A 92 -0.58 -9.55 -10.42
C CYS A 92 -0.84 -9.59 -11.94
N ASN A 93 -1.31 -10.72 -12.47
CA ASN A 93 -1.68 -10.87 -13.88
C ASN A 93 -3.12 -10.40 -14.18
N LYS A 94 -3.90 -10.08 -13.15
CA LYS A 94 -5.25 -9.50 -13.27
C LYS A 94 -5.28 -8.09 -12.69
N VAL A 95 -4.71 -7.13 -13.41
CA VAL A 95 -4.87 -5.72 -13.10
C VAL A 95 -6.29 -5.30 -13.49
N SER A 96 -7.21 -5.19 -12.53
CA SER A 96 -8.42 -4.39 -12.72
C SER A 96 -8.09 -2.95 -12.34
N THR A 97 -8.15 -2.04 -13.30
CA THR A 97 -8.06 -0.61 -13.03
C THR A 97 -9.33 -0.19 -12.30
N ALA A 98 -9.29 -0.12 -10.97
CA ALA A 98 -10.29 0.61 -10.22
C ALA A 98 -10.04 2.10 -10.46
N SER A 99 -10.78 2.69 -11.39
CA SER A 99 -10.85 4.14 -11.54
C SER A 99 -11.58 4.69 -10.32
N LEU A 100 -10.84 5.16 -9.31
CA LEU A 100 -11.38 6.01 -8.27
C LEU A 100 -11.68 7.38 -8.92
N PRO A 101 -12.95 7.81 -9.04
CA PRO A 101 -13.24 9.17 -9.45
C PRO A 101 -12.79 10.13 -8.34
N LEU A 102 -11.84 11.01 -8.69
CA LEU A 102 -11.37 12.15 -7.89
C LEU A 102 -12.47 13.19 -7.66
#